data_AF-A0A7K5P0T4-F1
#
_entry.id   AF-A0A7K5P0T4-F1
#
_cell.length_a   1.000
_cell.length_b   1.000
_cell.length_c   1.000
_cell.angle_alpha   90.00
_cell.angle_beta   90.00
_cell.angle_gamma   90.00
#
_symmetry.space_group_name_H-M   'P 1'
#
loop_
_entity.id
_entity.type
_entity.pdbx_description
1 polymer ?
#
loop_
_entity_poly.entity_id
_entity_poly.type
_entity_poly.pdbx_seq_one_letter_code
_entity_poly.pdbx_strand_id
1 'polypeptide(L)'
;WHLRECLLGLQVLAYNRHTYETVAQLLIVTVVPAPGGEPPYQGEFLVGNRNVEELLPVAAQETFLGATAGVWEQDDLHVINITSALDRGGRVPLPIEGRKEGVYVKVGSRGGFSPCLASAASPQSRFRCSLGQQPLASCYDTFAPHFTIRWCNLTLLQVWPSPTSPGPVWGSGVLEEGGDFQPPTEVPPRDLLPGYLVTLLVPLAVAALLCLLLGHLMCCRREGV
;
A
#
# COMPACT_ATOMS: atom_id res chain seq x y z
N TRP A 1 -14.37 26.23 12.38
CA TRP A 1 -13.36 26.42 11.32
C TRP A 1 -13.45 25.25 10.34
N HIS A 2 -14.21 25.42 9.25
CA HIS A 2 -14.22 24.47 8.14
C HIS A 2 -12.82 24.44 7.53
N LEU A 3 -12.12 23.29 7.57
CA LEU A 3 -10.90 23.07 6.78
C LEU A 3 -11.27 23.22 5.30
N ARG A 4 -11.07 24.42 4.75
CA ARG A 4 -11.61 24.76 3.43
C ARG A 4 -10.70 24.40 2.27
N GLU A 5 -9.40 24.33 2.46
CA GLU A 5 -8.43 23.89 1.46
C GLU A 5 -7.07 23.91 2.17
N CYS A 6 -6.24 22.87 1.99
CA CYS A 6 -4.87 22.88 2.50
C CYS A 6 -3.91 23.04 1.32
N LEU A 7 -3.06 24.07 1.36
CA LEU A 7 -2.04 24.29 0.35
C LEU A 7 -0.70 23.79 0.89
N LEU A 8 -0.09 22.85 0.19
CA LEU A 8 1.25 22.35 0.47
C LEU A 8 2.22 22.91 -0.57
N GLY A 9 3.15 23.75 -0.12
CA GLY A 9 4.26 24.23 -0.95
C GLY A 9 5.45 23.28 -0.85
N LEU A 10 5.78 22.61 -1.96
CA LEU A 10 6.96 21.75 -2.08
C LEU A 10 8.01 22.47 -2.93
N GLN A 11 9.14 22.84 -2.34
CA GLN A 11 10.27 23.35 -3.10
C GLN A 11 11.17 22.19 -3.53
N VAL A 12 11.24 21.95 -4.83
CA VAL A 12 12.10 20.94 -5.44
C VAL A 12 13.39 21.61 -5.89
N LEU A 13 14.51 21.19 -5.32
CA LEU A 13 15.83 21.62 -5.74
C LEU A 13 16.50 20.48 -6.50
N ALA A 14 16.82 20.72 -7.77
CA ALA A 14 17.58 19.79 -8.61
C ALA A 14 18.95 20.39 -8.90
N TYR A 15 19.99 19.55 -8.96
CA TYR A 15 21.31 19.96 -9.43
C TYR A 15 21.84 18.98 -10.48
N ASN A 16 22.47 19.52 -11.52
CA ASN A 16 23.14 18.71 -12.51
C ASN A 16 24.49 18.25 -11.95
N ARG A 17 24.71 16.93 -11.87
CA ARG A 17 25.93 16.35 -11.30
C ARG A 17 27.19 16.60 -12.13
N HIS A 18 27.06 16.98 -13.40
CA HIS A 18 28.18 17.19 -14.32
C HIS A 18 28.51 18.69 -14.48
N THR A 19 27.50 19.56 -14.53
CA THR A 19 27.68 21.01 -14.71
C THR A 19 27.61 21.79 -13.39
N TYR A 20 27.16 21.15 -12.30
CA TYR A 20 26.89 21.76 -10.99
C TYR A 20 25.83 22.86 -11.00
N GLU A 21 25.11 23.04 -12.10
CA GLU A 21 24.00 23.98 -12.18
C GLU A 21 22.85 23.53 -11.28
N THR A 22 22.19 24.48 -10.63
CA THR A 22 21.04 24.23 -9.75
C THR A 22 19.79 24.87 -10.32
N VAL A 23 18.67 24.16 -10.20
CA VAL A 23 17.32 24.66 -10.53
C VAL A 23 16.43 24.43 -9.33
N ALA A 24 15.70 25.46 -8.94
CA ALA A 24 14.68 25.39 -7.91
C ALA A 24 13.31 25.58 -8.53
N GLN A 25 12.35 24.74 -8.17
CA GLN A 25 10.96 24.86 -8.61
C GLN A 25 10.02 24.73 -7.42
N LEU A 26 9.09 25.67 -7.29
CA LEU A 26 8.04 25.60 -6.28
C LEU A 26 6.82 24.87 -6.88
N LEU A 27 6.45 23.75 -6.28
CA LEU A 27 5.28 22.98 -6.62
C LEU A 27 4.21 23.22 -5.55
N ILE A 28 3.03 23.69 -5.96
CA ILE A 28 1.91 23.95 -5.06
C ILE A 28 0.91 22.81 -5.21
N VAL A 29 0.75 22.01 -4.17
CA VAL A 29 -0.22 20.93 -4.10
C VAL A 29 -1.43 21.41 -3.30
N THR A 30 -2.61 21.36 -3.92
CA THR A 30 -3.86 21.74 -3.26
C THR A 30 -4.58 20.48 -2.81
N VAL A 31 -4.79 20.35 -1.50
CA VAL A 31 -5.52 19.24 -0.90
C VAL A 31 -6.92 19.73 -0.55
N VAL A 32 -7.90 19.23 -1.31
CA VAL A 32 -9.33 19.48 -1.11
C VAL A 32 -9.98 18.24 -0.49
N PRO A 33 -10.83 18.39 0.54
CA PRO A 33 -11.65 17.27 1.01
C PRO A 33 -12.56 16.77 -0.12
N ALA A 34 -12.67 15.46 -0.29
CA ALA A 34 -13.60 14.89 -1.26
C ALA A 34 -15.05 15.31 -0.89
N PRO A 35 -15.84 15.86 -1.84
CA PRO A 35 -17.12 16.53 -1.56
C PRO A 35 -18.21 15.65 -0.95
N GLY A 36 -17.97 14.35 -0.76
CA GLY A 36 -18.84 13.53 0.08
C GLY A 36 -18.15 12.30 0.67
N GLY A 37 -16.93 12.49 1.18
CA GLY A 37 -16.17 11.48 1.93
C GLY A 37 -15.52 10.41 1.05
N GLU A 38 -14.94 9.40 1.70
CA GLU A 38 -14.40 8.23 0.99
C GLU A 38 -15.53 7.45 0.30
N PRO A 39 -15.33 6.99 -0.94
CA PRO A 39 -16.31 6.17 -1.64
C PRO A 39 -16.51 4.83 -0.91
N PRO A 40 -17.77 4.38 -0.72
CA PRO A 40 -18.08 3.14 -0.02
C PRO A 40 -17.68 1.90 -0.80
N TYR A 41 -17.61 1.95 -2.13
CA TYR A 41 -17.14 0.82 -2.93
C TYR A 41 -15.77 1.14 -3.51
N GLN A 42 -14.79 0.30 -3.18
CA GLN A 42 -13.40 0.49 -3.58
C GLN A 42 -12.88 -0.79 -4.22
N GLY A 43 -12.19 -0.66 -5.35
CA GLY A 43 -11.61 -1.74 -6.12
C GLY A 43 -10.13 -1.46 -6.35
N GLU A 44 -9.28 -2.45 -6.12
CA GLU A 44 -7.85 -2.32 -6.32
C GLU A 44 -7.38 -3.24 -7.45
N PHE A 45 -6.79 -2.65 -8.47
CA PHE A 45 -6.35 -3.31 -9.69
C PHE A 45 -4.84 -3.32 -9.76
N LEU A 46 -4.25 -4.49 -10.01
CA LEU A 46 -2.82 -4.59 -10.31
C LEU A 46 -2.60 -4.47 -11.82
N VAL A 47 -2.06 -3.32 -12.25
CA VAL A 47 -1.65 -3.05 -13.62
C VAL A 47 -0.23 -3.58 -13.81
N GLY A 48 -0.06 -4.62 -14.62
CA GLY A 48 1.22 -5.32 -14.76
C GLY A 48 2.20 -4.72 -15.76
N ASN A 49 1.75 -3.82 -16.65
CA ASN A 49 2.54 -3.26 -17.75
C ASN A 49 2.86 -1.76 -17.59
N ARG A 50 2.85 -1.25 -16.35
CA ARG A 50 3.14 0.16 -16.03
C ARG A 50 4.04 0.28 -14.81
N ASN A 51 4.75 1.40 -14.73
CA ASN A 51 5.37 1.91 -13.50
C ASN A 51 4.56 3.08 -12.95
N VAL A 52 4.82 3.49 -11.70
CA VAL A 52 4.06 4.57 -11.04
C VAL A 52 4.14 5.85 -11.85
N GLU A 53 5.31 6.19 -12.35
CA GLU A 53 5.59 7.41 -13.12
C GLU A 53 4.79 7.47 -14.44
N GLU A 54 4.41 6.32 -15.00
CA GLU A 54 3.60 6.24 -16.22
C GLU A 54 2.09 6.41 -15.95
N LEU A 55 1.64 6.18 -14.70
CA LEU A 55 0.25 6.28 -14.28
C LEU A 55 -0.07 7.56 -13.50
N LEU A 56 0.95 8.29 -13.02
CA LEU A 56 0.76 9.58 -12.36
C LEU A 56 0.16 10.68 -13.25
N PRO A 57 0.48 10.80 -14.56
CA PRO A 57 -0.10 11.85 -15.40
C PRO A 57 -1.62 11.76 -15.52
N VAL A 58 -2.30 12.91 -15.49
CA VAL A 58 -3.78 13.00 -15.54
C VAL A 58 -4.36 12.25 -16.74
N ALA A 59 -3.79 12.41 -17.93
CA ALA A 59 -4.27 11.71 -19.13
C ALA A 59 -4.20 10.18 -19.02
N ALA A 60 -3.19 9.63 -18.34
CA ALA A 60 -3.07 8.20 -18.11
C ALA A 60 -4.14 7.71 -17.11
N GLN A 61 -4.38 8.50 -16.05
CA GLN A 61 -5.44 8.22 -15.09
C GLN A 61 -6.83 8.27 -15.72
N GLU A 62 -7.13 9.27 -16.56
CA GLU A 62 -8.41 9.37 -17.28
C GLU A 62 -8.63 8.18 -18.22
N THR A 63 -7.59 7.77 -18.96
CA THR A 63 -7.65 6.57 -19.82
C THR A 63 -7.94 5.31 -18.99
N PHE A 64 -7.29 5.17 -17.84
CA PHE A 64 -7.51 4.05 -16.93
C PHE A 64 -8.91 4.07 -16.31
N LEU A 65 -9.40 5.24 -15.89
CA LEU A 65 -10.75 5.42 -15.36
C LEU A 65 -11.81 5.12 -16.41
N GLY A 66 -11.61 5.50 -17.68
CA GLY A 66 -12.52 5.16 -18.77
C GLY A 66 -12.65 3.64 -18.99
N ALA A 67 -11.53 2.92 -18.98
CA ALA A 67 -11.55 1.45 -19.05
C ALA A 67 -12.21 0.83 -17.81
N THR A 68 -11.95 1.41 -16.63
CA THR A 68 -12.54 0.97 -15.37
C THR A 68 -14.05 1.22 -15.35
N ALA A 69 -14.54 2.33 -15.89
CA ALA A 69 -15.96 2.66 -16.03
C ALA A 69 -16.69 1.63 -16.88
N GLY A 70 -16.07 1.17 -17.98
CA GLY A 70 -16.64 0.11 -18.81
C GLY A 70 -16.81 -1.23 -18.07
N VAL A 71 -15.88 -1.57 -17.16
CA VAL A 71 -15.94 -2.81 -16.37
C VAL A 71 -16.84 -2.68 -15.14
N TRP A 72 -16.80 -1.55 -14.46
CA TRP A 72 -17.54 -1.29 -13.24
C TRP A 72 -18.98 -0.87 -13.52
N GLU A 73 -19.28 -0.39 -14.73
CA GLU A 73 -20.60 0.13 -15.14
C GLU A 73 -21.02 1.32 -14.26
N GLN A 74 -20.07 2.19 -13.93
CA GLN A 74 -20.25 3.40 -13.12
C GLN A 74 -19.46 4.57 -13.71
N ASP A 75 -20.02 5.77 -13.62
CA ASP A 75 -19.43 7.01 -14.18
C ASP A 75 -18.78 7.92 -13.12
N ASP A 76 -18.96 7.63 -11.83
CA ASP A 76 -18.48 8.44 -10.70
C ASP A 76 -17.13 7.95 -10.11
N LEU A 77 -16.35 7.26 -10.94
CA LEU A 77 -15.08 6.65 -10.55
C LEU A 77 -13.98 7.69 -10.36
N HIS A 78 -13.19 7.52 -9.32
CA HIS A 78 -12.00 8.32 -9.08
C HIS A 78 -10.87 7.48 -8.48
N VAL A 79 -9.64 7.84 -8.80
CA VAL A 79 -8.45 7.20 -8.24
C VAL A 79 -8.28 7.67 -6.79
N ILE A 80 -8.18 6.71 -5.88
CA ILE A 80 -7.93 6.93 -4.44
C ILE A 80 -6.45 6.84 -4.14
N ASN A 81 -5.76 5.85 -4.72
CA ASN A 81 -4.35 5.59 -4.43
C ASN A 81 -3.66 4.92 -5.62
N ILE A 82 -2.39 5.23 -5.82
CA ILE A 82 -1.50 4.59 -6.77
C ILE A 82 -0.25 4.18 -6.00
N THR A 83 0.10 2.89 -6.01
CA THR A 83 1.22 2.35 -5.23
C THR A 83 2.04 1.39 -6.08
N SER A 84 3.37 1.45 -5.97
CA SER A 84 4.23 0.49 -6.68
C SER A 84 3.98 -0.92 -6.17
N ALA A 85 4.03 -1.91 -7.07
CA ALA A 85 4.01 -3.31 -6.65
C ALA A 85 5.23 -3.67 -5.78
N LEU A 86 6.35 -2.94 -5.91
CA LEU A 86 7.54 -3.13 -5.08
C LEU A 86 7.30 -2.82 -3.61
N ASP A 87 6.53 -1.75 -3.31
CA ASP A 87 6.18 -1.35 -1.95
C ASP A 87 5.34 -2.41 -1.22
N ARG A 88 4.77 -3.35 -1.98
CA ARG A 88 3.97 -4.49 -1.47
C ARG A 88 4.70 -5.83 -1.54
N GLY A 89 6.03 -5.80 -1.52
CA GLY A 89 6.87 -7.00 -1.54
C GLY A 89 7.02 -7.61 -2.94
N GLY A 90 6.70 -6.86 -3.99
CA GLY A 90 7.06 -7.21 -5.37
C GLY A 90 8.57 -7.27 -5.55
N ARG A 91 9.02 -8.04 -6.54
CA ARG A 91 10.44 -8.12 -6.88
C ARG A 91 10.78 -7.03 -7.88
N VAL A 92 11.92 -6.38 -7.67
CA VAL A 92 12.48 -5.45 -8.65
C VAL A 92 12.69 -6.21 -9.96
N PRO A 93 12.06 -5.78 -11.08
CA PRO A 93 12.23 -6.44 -12.35
C PRO A 93 13.67 -6.27 -12.82
N LEU A 94 14.22 -7.31 -13.44
CA LEU A 94 15.47 -7.18 -14.17
C LEU A 94 15.31 -6.09 -15.25
N PRO A 95 16.36 -5.32 -15.55
CA PRO A 95 16.35 -4.25 -16.55
C PRO A 95 16.31 -4.86 -17.97
N ILE A 96 15.17 -5.47 -18.31
CA ILE A 96 14.85 -6.09 -19.59
C ILE A 96 13.74 -5.24 -20.19
N GLU A 97 13.89 -4.87 -21.46
CA GLU A 97 12.92 -4.04 -22.17
C GLU A 97 11.50 -4.64 -22.10
N GLY A 98 10.51 -3.80 -21.79
CA GLY A 98 9.11 -4.21 -21.66
C GLY A 98 8.71 -4.83 -20.32
N ARG A 99 9.65 -5.11 -19.40
CA ARG A 99 9.30 -5.48 -18.02
C ARG A 99 9.07 -4.23 -17.18
N LYS A 100 7.93 -4.20 -16.51
CA LYS A 100 7.53 -3.13 -15.59
C LYS A 100 7.33 -3.71 -14.19
N GLU A 101 7.47 -2.86 -13.18
CA GLU A 101 7.30 -3.23 -11.78
C GLU A 101 5.87 -3.66 -11.50
N GLY A 102 4.91 -3.00 -12.16
CA GLY A 102 3.50 -3.12 -11.90
C GLY A 102 3.05 -2.13 -10.82
N VAL A 103 1.79 -1.74 -10.90
CA VAL A 103 1.20 -0.69 -10.06
C VAL A 103 -0.15 -1.13 -9.56
N TYR A 104 -0.39 -0.99 -8.25
CA TYR A 104 -1.71 -1.09 -7.67
C TYR A 104 -2.42 0.25 -7.81
N VAL A 105 -3.55 0.25 -8.51
CA VAL A 105 -4.43 1.42 -8.65
C VAL A 105 -5.71 1.13 -7.89
N LYS A 106 -5.97 1.90 -6.84
CA LYS A 106 -7.20 1.85 -6.06
C LYS A 106 -8.17 2.88 -6.61
N VAL A 107 -9.34 2.44 -7.01
CA VAL A 107 -10.43 3.27 -7.54
C VAL A 107 -11.63 3.13 -6.62
N GLY A 108 -12.45 4.17 -6.50
CA GLY A 108 -13.72 4.06 -5.82
C GLY A 108 -14.89 4.75 -6.51
N SER A 109 -16.09 4.31 -6.13
CA SER A 109 -17.38 4.77 -6.62
C SER A 109 -18.40 4.74 -5.48
N ARG A 110 -19.47 5.53 -5.62
CA ARG A 110 -20.66 5.42 -4.77
C ARG A 110 -21.55 4.25 -5.20
N GLY A 111 -21.49 3.86 -6.46
CA GLY A 111 -22.19 2.72 -7.03
C GLY A 111 -21.52 1.39 -6.68
N GLY A 112 -22.34 0.35 -6.58
CA GLY A 112 -21.88 -1.01 -6.30
C GLY A 112 -21.05 -1.62 -7.44
N PHE A 113 -20.49 -2.79 -7.20
CA PHE A 113 -19.72 -3.53 -8.21
C PHE A 113 -20.62 -4.14 -9.27
N SER A 114 -20.18 -4.11 -10.53
CA SER A 114 -20.84 -4.83 -11.63
C SER A 114 -20.82 -6.35 -11.41
N PRO A 115 -21.73 -7.09 -12.07
CA PRO A 115 -21.69 -8.57 -12.05
C PRO A 115 -20.34 -9.13 -12.53
N CYS A 116 -19.67 -8.45 -13.48
CA CYS A 116 -18.34 -8.88 -13.90
C CYS A 116 -17.30 -8.76 -12.78
N LEU A 117 -17.22 -7.62 -12.10
CA LEU A 117 -16.28 -7.45 -10.99
C LEU A 117 -16.59 -8.43 -9.84
N ALA A 118 -17.87 -8.60 -9.51
CA ALA A 118 -18.30 -9.53 -8.48
C ALA A 118 -17.89 -10.99 -8.79
N SER A 119 -18.05 -11.42 -10.04
CA SER A 119 -17.60 -12.75 -10.49
C SER A 119 -16.08 -12.88 -10.54
N ALA A 120 -15.37 -11.85 -10.99
CA ALA A 120 -13.90 -11.83 -11.03
C ALA A 120 -13.27 -11.97 -9.63
N ALA A 121 -13.90 -11.38 -8.61
CA ALA A 121 -13.44 -11.44 -7.22
C ALA A 121 -14.04 -12.61 -6.40
N SER A 122 -14.85 -13.46 -7.02
CA SER A 122 -15.57 -14.56 -6.36
C SER A 122 -14.64 -15.64 -5.76
N PRO A 123 -15.10 -16.41 -4.77
CA PRO A 123 -14.34 -17.54 -4.22
C PRO A 123 -13.89 -18.56 -5.28
N GLN A 124 -14.72 -18.80 -6.30
CA GLN A 124 -14.42 -19.69 -7.41
C GLN A 124 -13.26 -19.14 -8.26
N SER A 125 -13.26 -17.84 -8.54
CA SER A 125 -12.15 -17.16 -9.23
C SER A 125 -10.85 -17.24 -8.42
N ARG A 126 -10.91 -17.05 -7.10
CA ARG A 126 -9.74 -17.21 -6.21
C ARG A 126 -9.20 -18.63 -6.23
N PHE A 127 -10.08 -19.64 -6.23
CA PHE A 127 -9.67 -21.04 -6.36
C PHE A 127 -8.99 -21.30 -7.72
N ARG A 128 -9.55 -20.80 -8.83
CA ARG A 128 -8.91 -20.91 -10.15
C ARG A 128 -7.53 -20.25 -10.19
N CYS A 129 -7.41 -19.06 -9.63
CA CYS A 129 -6.14 -18.37 -9.50
C CYS A 129 -5.10 -19.16 -8.70
N SER A 130 -5.52 -19.88 -7.64
CA SER A 130 -4.62 -20.77 -6.89
C SER A 130 -4.09 -21.95 -7.72
N LEU A 131 -4.83 -22.36 -8.76
CA LEU A 131 -4.43 -23.38 -9.72
C LEU A 131 -3.69 -22.80 -10.94
N GLY A 132 -3.40 -21.50 -10.95
CA GLY A 132 -2.81 -20.81 -12.10
C GLY A 132 -3.76 -20.64 -13.30
N GLN A 133 -5.07 -20.85 -13.10
CA GLN A 133 -6.10 -20.68 -14.12
C GLN A 133 -6.67 -19.25 -14.11
N GLN A 134 -7.24 -18.83 -15.23
CA GLN A 134 -7.91 -17.53 -15.34
C GLN A 134 -9.18 -17.47 -14.46
N PRO A 135 -9.46 -16.31 -13.84
CA PRO A 135 -10.66 -16.11 -13.04
C PRO A 135 -11.91 -16.07 -13.93
N LEU A 136 -13.08 -16.19 -13.29
CA LEU A 136 -14.39 -16.04 -13.92
C LEU A 136 -14.67 -14.54 -14.11
N ALA A 137 -14.10 -13.94 -15.15
CA ALA A 137 -14.39 -12.57 -15.55
C ALA A 137 -14.81 -12.57 -17.03
N SER A 138 -15.92 -11.93 -17.38
CA SER A 138 -16.35 -11.74 -18.77
C SER A 138 -15.77 -10.46 -19.41
N CYS A 139 -15.26 -9.54 -18.58
CA CYS A 139 -14.85 -8.18 -18.96
C CYS A 139 -13.32 -8.02 -19.03
N TYR A 140 -12.57 -9.12 -19.12
CA TYR A 140 -11.10 -9.12 -19.03
C TYR A 140 -10.41 -8.33 -20.14
N ASP A 141 -11.06 -8.17 -21.29
CA ASP A 141 -10.51 -7.50 -22.48
C ASP A 141 -10.67 -5.96 -22.47
N THR A 142 -11.48 -5.41 -21.56
CA THR A 142 -11.84 -3.96 -21.57
C THR A 142 -10.64 -3.03 -21.38
N PHE A 143 -9.58 -3.53 -20.74
CA PHE A 143 -8.36 -2.77 -20.46
C PHE A 143 -7.33 -2.84 -21.60
N ALA A 144 -7.49 -3.78 -22.54
CA ALA A 144 -6.58 -3.94 -23.66
C ALA A 144 -6.84 -2.85 -24.73
N PRO A 145 -5.81 -2.41 -25.47
CA PRO A 145 -4.40 -2.82 -25.39
C PRO A 145 -3.59 -2.02 -24.36
N HIS A 146 -4.17 -1.00 -23.74
CA HIS A 146 -3.42 -0.01 -22.96
C HIS A 146 -2.92 -0.52 -21.61
N PHE A 147 -3.68 -1.39 -20.96
CA PHE A 147 -3.38 -1.90 -19.62
C PHE A 147 -3.55 -3.42 -19.55
N THR A 148 -2.60 -4.06 -18.87
CA THR A 148 -2.66 -5.49 -18.58
C THR A 148 -3.00 -5.70 -17.12
N ILE A 149 -4.26 -6.03 -16.84
CA ILE A 149 -4.72 -6.25 -15.47
C ILE A 149 -4.41 -7.67 -15.00
N ARG A 150 -3.79 -7.79 -13.82
CA ARG A 150 -3.60 -9.05 -13.12
C ARG A 150 -4.85 -9.36 -12.30
N TRP A 151 -5.85 -9.94 -12.95
CA TRP A 151 -7.16 -10.22 -12.36
C TRP A 151 -7.14 -11.07 -11.08
N CYS A 152 -6.15 -11.96 -10.92
CA CYS A 152 -5.98 -12.74 -9.69
C CYS A 152 -5.56 -11.91 -8.46
N ASN A 153 -5.17 -10.65 -8.67
CA ASN A 153 -4.82 -9.70 -7.63
C ASN A 153 -5.92 -8.64 -7.41
N LEU A 154 -7.08 -8.78 -8.08
CA LEU A 154 -8.21 -7.89 -7.89
C LEU A 154 -8.74 -8.01 -6.46
N THR A 155 -8.85 -6.89 -5.76
CA THR A 155 -9.54 -6.82 -4.46
C THR A 155 -10.70 -5.85 -4.54
N LEU A 156 -11.85 -6.25 -4.00
CA LEU A 156 -13.05 -5.44 -3.91
C LEU A 156 -13.41 -5.28 -2.44
N LEU A 157 -13.60 -4.05 -2.01
CA LEU A 157 -13.82 -3.65 -0.63
C LEU A 157 -15.05 -2.76 -0.55
N GLN A 158 -15.99 -3.13 0.32
CA GLN A 158 -17.08 -2.27 0.71
C GLN A 158 -16.75 -1.64 2.06
N VAL A 159 -16.45 -0.35 2.06
CA VAL A 159 -16.13 0.46 3.23
C VAL A 159 -17.42 1.06 3.76
N TRP A 160 -17.76 0.71 4.99
CA TRP A 160 -18.86 1.36 5.70
C TRP A 160 -18.30 2.59 6.42
N PRO A 161 -18.98 3.75 6.35
CA PRO A 161 -18.57 4.90 7.13
C PRO A 161 -18.58 4.50 8.60
N SER A 162 -17.40 4.43 9.20
CA SER A 162 -17.28 4.27 10.64
C SER A 162 -17.89 5.54 11.27
N PRO A 163 -18.67 5.47 12.35
CA PRO A 163 -19.05 6.67 13.08
C PRO A 163 -17.75 7.39 13.41
N THR A 164 -17.64 8.65 13.00
CA THR A 164 -16.48 9.49 13.29
C THR A 164 -16.34 9.52 14.81
N SER A 165 -15.48 8.65 15.36
CA SER A 165 -14.98 8.83 16.71
C SER A 165 -14.41 10.24 16.69
N PRO A 166 -14.82 11.15 17.59
CA PRO A 166 -14.21 12.46 17.66
C PRO A 166 -12.71 12.21 17.72
N GLY A 167 -12.00 12.64 16.67
CA GLY A 167 -10.56 12.54 16.65
C GLY A 167 -10.02 13.20 17.92
N PRO A 168 -8.84 12.79 18.40
CA PRO A 168 -8.22 13.52 19.51
C PRO A 168 -8.23 15.01 19.16
N VAL A 169 -8.65 15.86 20.08
CA VAL A 169 -8.64 17.31 19.85
C VAL A 169 -7.17 17.70 19.70
N TRP A 170 -6.73 17.96 18.47
CA TRP A 170 -5.40 18.49 18.22
C TRP A 170 -5.41 19.93 18.75
N GLY A 171 -4.67 20.18 19.84
CA GLY A 171 -4.40 21.55 20.30
C GLY A 171 -3.70 22.35 19.19
N SER A 172 -3.66 23.67 19.32
CA SER A 172 -3.14 24.59 18.28
C SER A 172 -1.70 24.29 17.82
N GLY A 173 -0.94 23.48 18.57
CA GLY A 173 0.47 23.19 18.29
C GLY A 173 1.38 24.40 18.48
N VAL A 174 0.82 25.53 18.91
CA VAL A 174 1.51 26.80 19.17
C VAL A 174 1.50 26.99 20.68
N LEU A 175 2.69 27.05 21.28
CA LEU A 175 2.81 27.55 22.65
C LEU A 175 2.38 29.02 22.65
N GLU A 176 1.41 29.36 23.51
CA GLU A 176 1.12 30.76 23.84
C GLU A 176 2.41 31.43 24.34
N GLU A 177 2.61 32.70 23.98
CA GLU A 177 3.85 33.44 24.27
C GLU A 177 4.05 33.53 25.79
N GLY A 178 4.90 32.67 26.35
CA GLY A 178 5.14 32.53 27.79
C GLY A 178 4.53 31.29 28.48
N GLY A 179 3.94 30.35 27.76
CA GLY A 179 3.50 29.07 28.31
C GLY A 179 4.68 28.13 28.61
N ASP A 180 4.69 27.48 29.77
CA ASP A 180 5.66 26.40 30.03
C ASP A 180 5.18 25.10 29.39
N PHE A 181 6.12 24.36 28.79
CA PHE A 181 5.85 23.02 28.27
C PHE A 181 5.57 22.07 29.45
N GLN A 182 4.30 21.70 29.67
CA GLN A 182 3.90 20.59 30.53
C GLN A 182 3.69 19.32 29.67
N PRO A 183 4.72 18.49 29.46
CA PRO A 183 4.50 17.17 28.87
C PRO A 183 3.67 16.31 29.83
N PRO A 184 2.95 15.29 29.33
CA PRO A 184 2.34 14.28 30.18
C PRO A 184 3.40 13.67 31.11
N THR A 185 3.29 13.92 32.41
CA THR A 185 4.34 13.60 33.39
C THR A 185 4.51 12.11 33.64
N GLU A 186 3.54 11.29 33.24
CA GLU A 186 3.60 9.84 33.43
C GLU A 186 3.20 9.08 32.17
N VAL A 187 4.19 8.41 31.58
CA VAL A 187 3.97 7.28 30.69
C VAL A 187 3.70 6.06 31.58
N PRO A 188 2.61 5.30 31.39
CA PRO A 188 2.37 4.11 32.19
C PRO A 188 3.60 3.19 32.10
N PRO A 189 4.11 2.69 33.25
CA PRO A 189 5.33 1.91 33.29
C PRO A 189 5.18 0.70 32.36
N ARG A 190 6.03 0.62 31.34
CA ARG A 190 6.16 -0.57 30.50
C ARG A 190 7.12 -1.51 31.18
N ASP A 191 6.61 -2.64 31.66
CA ASP A 191 7.44 -3.71 32.19
C ASP A 191 8.22 -4.37 31.03
N LEU A 192 9.47 -3.94 30.85
CA LEU A 192 10.40 -4.43 29.82
C LEU A 192 11.10 -5.74 30.23
N LEU A 193 11.03 -6.08 31.52
CA LEU A 193 11.64 -7.28 32.11
C LEU A 193 11.26 -8.60 31.39
N PRO A 194 9.98 -8.89 31.09
CA PRO A 194 9.62 -10.11 30.37
C PRO A 194 10.20 -10.17 28.96
N GLY A 195 10.21 -9.04 28.23
CA GLY A 195 10.80 -8.98 26.89
C GLY A 195 12.30 -9.28 26.92
N TYR A 196 13.03 -8.69 27.87
CA TYR A 196 14.46 -8.90 28.07
C TYR A 196 14.79 -10.37 28.41
N LEU A 197 14.04 -10.98 29.33
CA LEU A 197 14.22 -12.38 29.71
C LEU A 197 14.00 -13.34 28.54
N VAL A 198 12.97 -13.10 27.71
CA VAL A 198 12.72 -13.92 26.51
C VAL A 198 13.87 -13.80 25.51
N THR A 199 14.33 -12.57 25.24
CA THR A 199 15.45 -12.35 24.30
C THR A 199 16.77 -12.95 24.77
N LEU A 200 16.98 -13.11 26.08
CA LEU A 200 18.22 -13.65 26.64
C LEU A 200 18.18 -15.17 26.83
N LEU A 201 17.09 -15.68 27.43
CA LEU A 201 16.98 -17.08 27.82
C LEU A 201 16.76 -18.00 26.62
N VAL A 202 16.00 -17.57 25.60
CA VAL A 202 15.69 -18.41 24.44
C VAL A 202 16.97 -18.77 23.65
N PRO A 203 17.85 -17.81 23.26
CA PRO A 203 19.09 -18.15 22.58
C PRO A 203 20.03 -19.02 23.43
N LEU A 204 20.11 -18.77 24.75
CA LEU A 204 20.92 -19.57 25.66
C LEU A 204 20.43 -21.02 25.75
N ALA A 205 19.11 -21.22 25.86
CA ALA A 205 18.51 -22.55 25.89
C ALA A 205 18.77 -23.30 24.56
N VAL A 206 18.63 -22.63 23.42
CA VAL A 206 18.93 -23.20 22.10
C VAL A 206 20.40 -23.58 22.00
N ALA A 207 21.32 -22.71 22.42
CA ALA A 207 22.75 -22.99 22.41
C ALA A 207 23.11 -24.18 23.32
N ALA A 208 22.55 -24.24 24.52
CA ALA A 208 22.75 -25.36 25.44
C ALA A 208 22.22 -26.68 24.84
N LEU A 209 21.04 -26.66 24.23
CA LEU A 209 20.46 -27.83 23.57
C LEU A 209 21.35 -28.32 22.42
N LEU A 210 21.86 -27.40 21.58
CA LEU A 210 22.80 -27.73 20.51
C LEU A 210 24.11 -28.32 21.05
N CYS A 211 24.66 -27.75 22.13
CA CYS A 211 25.86 -28.28 22.78
C CYS A 211 25.65 -29.70 23.33
N LEU A 212 24.50 -29.97 23.97
CA LEU A 212 24.16 -31.31 24.46
C LEU A 212 23.99 -32.31 23.31
N LEU A 213 23.36 -31.88 22.23
CA LEU A 213 23.10 -32.72 21.05
C LEU A 213 24.43 -33.04 20.33
N LEU A 214 25.29 -32.05 20.13
CA LEU A 214 26.64 -32.25 19.60
C LEU A 214 27.50 -33.12 20.52
N GLY A 215 27.45 -32.90 21.82
CA GLY A 215 28.14 -33.73 22.81
C GLY A 215 27.66 -35.18 22.77
N HIS A 216 26.36 -35.41 22.67
CA HIS A 216 25.79 -36.75 22.51
C HIS A 216 26.23 -37.42 21.20
N LEU A 217 26.24 -36.69 20.08
CA LEU A 217 26.73 -37.22 18.80
C LEU A 217 28.23 -37.57 18.85
N MET A 218 29.05 -36.72 19.47
CA MET A 218 30.50 -36.93 19.57
C MET A 218 30.91 -38.00 20.59
N CYS A 219 30.20 -38.13 21.70
CA CYS A 219 30.54 -39.09 22.77
C CYS A 219 29.79 -40.42 22.66
N CYS A 220 28.53 -40.43 22.20
CA CYS A 220 27.69 -41.63 22.19
C CYS A 220 27.50 -42.26 20.80
N ARG A 221 27.80 -41.54 19.71
CA ARG A 221 27.69 -42.06 18.32
C ARG A 221 29.01 -42.09 17.56
N ARG A 222 30.14 -42.06 18.27
CA ARG A 222 31.44 -42.32 17.64
C ARG A 222 31.58 -43.83 17.38
N GLU A 223 31.00 -44.30 16.27
CA GLU A 223 31.42 -45.55 15.64
C GLU A 223 32.83 -45.35 15.10
N GLY A 224 33.80 -45.74 15.91
CA GLY A 224 35.23 -45.59 15.68
C GLY A 224 36.05 -46.45 16.63
N VAL A 225 35.56 -47.66 16.92
CA VAL A 225 36.32 -48.90 17.13
C VAL A 225 35.55 -50.01 16.43
#